data_AF-A0A6M7WFX0-F1
#
_entry.id   AF-A0A6M7WFX0-F1
#
_cell.length_a   1.000
_cell.length_b   1.000
_cell.length_c   1.000
_cell.angle_alpha   90.00
_cell.angle_beta   90.00
_cell.angle_gamma   90.00
#
_symmetry.space_group_name_H-M   'P 1'
#
loop_
_entity.id
_entity.type
_entity.pdbx_description
1 polymer ?
#
loop_
_entity_poly.entity_id
_entity_poly.type
_entity_poly.pdbx_seq_one_letter_code
_entity_poly.pdbx_strand_id
1 'polypeptide(L)'
;MADGAKDDTKPPAGAWGSLWSALQFVTKLVATLIAALALIGFFVPPLGKLVNVVSAWRFGAAGYVYYGVRVDGEPSGGGQLYVLRSGPVNFRDINWGERLQAVSGKEFRETASPTGRQMFELNKGDCVVVLGKGDEVTDPERLKGAASGGWLYVATTACGLFK
;
A
#
# COMPACT_ATOMS: atom_id res chain seq x y z
N MET A 1 30.00 -35.41 34.80
CA MET A 1 29.92 -34.96 33.40
C MET A 1 29.11 -33.68 33.39
N ALA A 2 29.79 -32.54 33.48
CA ALA A 2 29.18 -31.22 33.39
C ALA A 2 30.04 -30.46 32.38
N ASP A 3 29.72 -30.63 31.11
CA ASP A 3 30.39 -29.91 30.03
C ASP A 3 29.97 -28.45 30.12
N GLY A 4 30.98 -27.60 30.34
CA GLY A 4 30.82 -26.16 30.50
C GLY A 4 30.21 -25.55 29.25
N ALA A 5 29.04 -24.92 29.44
CA ALA A 5 28.50 -23.98 28.48
C ALA A 5 29.54 -22.87 28.25
N LYS A 6 30.13 -22.82 27.06
CA LYS A 6 30.94 -21.68 26.62
C LYS A 6 30.02 -20.48 26.52
N ASP A 7 30.28 -19.50 27.36
CA ASP A 7 29.60 -18.22 27.38
C ASP A 7 30.11 -17.38 26.20
N ASP A 8 29.42 -17.48 25.06
CA ASP A 8 29.73 -16.80 23.79
C ASP A 8 29.47 -15.27 23.83
N THR A 9 29.29 -14.70 25.03
CA THR A 9 29.01 -13.26 25.21
C THR A 9 30.25 -12.40 25.41
N LYS A 10 31.47 -12.97 25.45
CA LYS A 10 32.70 -12.17 25.63
C LYS A 10 33.10 -11.46 24.33
N PRO A 11 33.16 -10.12 24.31
CA PRO A 11 33.60 -9.38 23.13
C PRO A 11 35.07 -9.67 22.83
N PRO A 12 35.47 -9.75 21.54
CA PRO A 12 36.85 -9.97 21.16
C PRO A 12 37.73 -8.81 21.63
N ALA A 13 38.93 -9.07 22.17
CA ALA A 13 39.83 -8.03 22.66
C ALA A 13 40.56 -7.30 21.52
N GLY A 14 40.77 -5.98 21.64
CA GLY A 14 41.53 -5.14 20.70
C GLY A 14 40.66 -4.24 19.81
N ALA A 15 41.25 -3.66 18.76
CA ALA A 15 40.54 -2.76 17.80
C ALA A 15 39.34 -3.41 17.10
N TRP A 16 39.33 -4.75 17.02
CA TRP A 16 38.19 -5.53 16.54
C TRP A 16 37.02 -5.57 17.55
N GLY A 17 37.31 -5.52 18.84
CA GLY A 17 36.31 -5.42 19.90
C GLY A 17 35.57 -4.10 19.93
N SER A 18 36.27 -2.99 19.70
CA SER A 18 35.64 -1.66 19.63
C SER A 18 34.76 -1.52 18.38
N LEU A 19 35.22 -2.04 17.24
CA LEU A 19 34.42 -2.13 16.00
C LEU A 19 33.17 -2.99 16.17
N TRP A 20 33.30 -4.17 16.78
CA TRP A 20 32.17 -5.05 17.07
C TRP A 20 31.16 -4.41 18.03
N SER A 21 31.66 -3.76 19.08
CA SER A 21 30.83 -3.05 20.05
C SER A 21 30.10 -1.86 19.42
N ALA A 22 30.76 -1.10 18.55
CA ALA A 22 30.14 -0.02 17.78
C ALA A 22 29.05 -0.56 16.84
N LEU A 23 29.29 -1.68 16.16
CA LEU A 23 28.31 -2.32 15.29
C LEU A 23 27.07 -2.80 16.08
N GLN A 24 27.29 -3.39 17.26
CA GLN A 24 26.21 -3.81 18.16
C GLN A 24 25.42 -2.62 18.71
N PHE A 25 26.09 -1.50 19.01
CA PHE A 25 25.42 -0.29 19.45
C PHE A 25 24.54 0.28 18.33
N VAL A 26 25.09 0.41 17.11
CA VAL A 26 24.34 0.91 15.95
C VAL A 26 23.15 0.01 15.62
N THR A 27 23.33 -1.31 15.61
CA THR A 27 22.22 -2.25 15.33
C THR A 27 21.13 -2.19 16.40
N LYS A 28 21.48 -2.09 17.69
CA LYS A 28 20.51 -1.86 18.77
C LYS A 28 19.78 -0.54 18.61
N LEU A 29 20.48 0.54 18.24
CA LEU A 29 19.90 1.86 18.05
C LEU A 29 18.90 1.84 16.88
N VAL A 30 19.28 1.24 15.74
CA VAL A 30 18.40 1.04 14.59
C VAL A 30 17.19 0.19 14.95
N ALA A 31 17.38 -0.93 15.65
CA ALA A 31 16.28 -1.80 16.07
C ALA A 31 15.31 -1.08 17.01
N THR A 32 15.83 -0.29 17.96
CA THR A 32 15.02 0.52 18.89
C THR A 32 14.25 1.60 18.15
N LEU A 33 14.89 2.25 17.17
CA LEU A 33 14.25 3.28 16.35
C LEU A 33 13.12 2.69 15.48
N ILE A 34 13.35 1.53 14.86
CA ILE A 34 12.32 0.80 14.11
C ILE A 34 11.16 0.41 15.01
N ALA A 35 11.44 -0.13 16.20
CA ALA A 35 10.41 -0.51 17.17
C ALA A 35 9.59 0.72 17.63
N ALA A 36 10.26 1.84 17.92
CA ALA A 36 9.59 3.09 18.30
C ALA A 36 8.71 3.63 17.16
N LEU A 37 9.21 3.64 15.92
CA LEU A 37 8.43 4.06 14.75
C LEU A 37 7.24 3.14 14.49
N ALA A 38 7.39 1.83 14.71
CA ALA A 38 6.29 0.88 14.58
C ALA A 38 5.19 1.13 15.63
N LEU A 39 5.58 1.38 16.89
CA LEU A 39 4.64 1.73 17.96
C LEU A 39 3.94 3.07 17.68
N ILE A 40 4.69 4.10 17.28
CA ILE A 40 4.13 5.41 16.94
C ILE A 40 3.17 5.29 15.74
N GLY A 41 3.54 4.55 14.70
CA GLY A 41 2.69 4.31 13.54
C GLY A 41 1.41 3.54 13.87
N PHE A 42 1.43 2.69 14.90
CA PHE A 42 0.26 1.98 15.41
C PHE A 42 -0.69 2.92 16.16
N PHE A 43 -0.16 3.80 17.02
CA PHE A 43 -0.98 4.72 17.83
C PHE A 43 -1.38 6.01 17.12
N VAL A 44 -0.72 6.36 16.01
CA VAL A 44 -1.00 7.55 15.20
C VAL A 44 -1.43 7.10 13.79
N PRO A 45 -2.74 6.90 13.55
CA PRO A 45 -3.27 6.43 12.27
C PRO A 45 -2.79 7.18 11.02
N PRO A 46 -2.58 8.51 11.04
CA PRO A 46 -2.03 9.25 9.90
C PRO A 46 -0.62 8.79 9.48
N LEU A 47 0.23 8.43 10.44
CA LEU A 47 1.60 7.99 10.17
C LEU A 47 1.61 6.59 9.55
N GLY A 48 0.73 5.69 10.00
CA GLY A 48 0.53 4.38 9.38
C GLY A 48 0.10 4.49 7.90
N LYS A 49 -0.78 5.44 7.55
CA LYS A 49 -1.15 5.70 6.16
C LYS A 49 0.04 6.17 5.32
N LEU A 50 0.84 7.09 5.86
CA LEU A 50 2.00 7.64 5.15
C LEU A 50 3.06 6.58 4.86
N VAL A 51 3.39 5.72 5.84
CA VAL A 51 4.33 4.61 5.65
C VAL A 51 3.83 3.64 4.58
N ASN A 52 2.53 3.33 4.59
CA ASN A 52 1.94 2.45 3.57
C ASN A 52 2.00 3.06 2.17
N VAL A 53 1.71 4.35 2.02
CA VAL A 53 1.81 5.03 0.73
C VAL A 53 3.25 5.08 0.23
N VAL A 54 4.19 5.48 1.09
CA VAL A 54 5.62 5.55 0.71
C VAL A 54 6.15 4.18 0.34
N SER A 55 5.81 3.14 1.11
CA SER A 55 6.21 1.76 0.82
C SER A 55 5.61 1.26 -0.50
N ALA A 56 4.30 1.43 -0.71
CA ALA A 56 3.64 1.02 -1.94
C ALA A 56 4.17 1.79 -3.15
N TRP A 57 4.44 3.08 -3.03
CA TRP A 57 5.03 3.86 -4.11
C TRP A 57 6.46 3.43 -4.43
N ARG A 58 7.26 3.06 -3.42
CA ARG A 58 8.67 2.68 -3.58
C ARG A 58 8.88 1.26 -4.08
N PHE A 59 8.01 0.33 -3.66
CA PHE A 59 8.17 -1.12 -3.87
C PHE A 59 7.03 -1.76 -4.66
N GLY A 60 5.87 -1.10 -4.74
CA GLY A 60 4.76 -1.53 -5.58
C GLY A 60 4.87 -0.98 -7.00
N ALA A 61 4.05 -1.52 -7.90
CA ALA A 61 3.89 -0.98 -9.23
C ALA A 61 2.85 0.13 -9.20
N ALA A 62 3.19 1.30 -9.77
CA ALA A 62 2.35 2.49 -9.77
C ALA A 62 1.82 2.81 -11.17
N GLY A 63 0.57 3.28 -11.25
CA GLY A 63 -0.13 3.49 -12.52
C GLY A 63 -1.61 3.79 -12.29
N TYR A 64 -2.37 3.81 -13.38
CA TYR A 64 -3.77 4.21 -13.40
C TYR A 64 -4.70 3.02 -13.52
N VAL A 65 -5.77 3.06 -12.71
CA VAL A 65 -6.86 2.08 -12.75
C VAL A 65 -8.18 2.81 -12.77
N TYR A 66 -9.13 2.30 -13.54
CA TYR A 66 -10.47 2.87 -13.59
C TYR A 66 -11.29 2.45 -12.37
N TYR A 67 -11.74 3.44 -11.60
CA TYR A 67 -12.72 3.30 -10.54
C TYR A 67 -14.10 3.64 -11.07
N GLY A 68 -15.13 2.93 -10.62
CA GLY A 68 -16.50 3.13 -11.08
C GLY A 68 -17.47 2.37 -10.22
N VAL A 69 -18.39 3.07 -9.57
CA VAL A 69 -19.41 2.49 -8.69
C VAL A 69 -20.80 2.83 -9.17
N ARG A 70 -21.75 1.95 -8.89
CA ARG A 70 -23.18 2.11 -9.15
C ARG A 70 -23.81 2.99 -8.07
N VAL A 71 -25.09 3.33 -8.23
CA VAL A 71 -25.85 4.22 -7.32
C VAL A 71 -25.95 3.64 -5.90
N ASP A 72 -25.98 2.32 -5.79
CA ASP A 72 -25.99 1.56 -4.54
C ASP A 72 -24.60 1.47 -3.86
N GLY A 73 -23.55 2.00 -4.51
CA GLY A 73 -22.16 1.94 -4.06
C GLY A 73 -21.45 0.64 -4.42
N GLU A 74 -22.13 -0.29 -5.10
CA GLU A 74 -21.49 -1.52 -5.58
C GLU A 74 -20.56 -1.24 -6.77
N PRO A 75 -19.50 -2.03 -6.96
CA PRO A 75 -18.63 -1.90 -8.12
C PRO A 75 -19.42 -2.05 -9.43
N SER A 76 -19.19 -1.16 -10.38
CA SER A 76 -19.78 -1.24 -11.71
C SER A 76 -19.07 -2.29 -12.58
N GLY A 77 -19.67 -2.69 -13.71
CA GLY A 77 -19.00 -3.58 -14.67
C GLY A 77 -17.67 -2.99 -15.21
N GLY A 78 -17.60 -1.65 -15.30
CA GLY A 78 -16.41 -0.91 -15.74
C GLY A 78 -15.34 -0.76 -14.66
N GLY A 79 -15.72 -0.30 -13.47
CA GLY A 79 -14.82 -0.07 -12.33
C GLY A 79 -15.02 -1.09 -11.22
N GLN A 80 -13.98 -1.84 -10.90
CA GLN A 80 -14.07 -3.01 -10.01
C GLN A 80 -13.08 -2.90 -8.84
N LEU A 81 -12.82 -1.68 -8.39
CA LEU A 81 -12.10 -1.42 -7.15
C LEU A 81 -13.15 -1.11 -6.07
N TYR A 82 -13.11 -1.82 -4.95
CA TYR A 82 -13.92 -1.50 -3.77
C TYR A 82 -13.04 -0.81 -2.73
N VAL A 83 -13.48 0.33 -2.22
CA VAL A 83 -12.79 1.03 -1.13
C VAL A 83 -12.95 0.20 0.14
N LEU A 84 -11.85 -0.12 0.84
CA LEU A 84 -11.91 -0.87 2.09
C LEU A 84 -12.35 0.04 3.26
N ARG A 85 -13.59 0.53 3.20
CA ARG A 85 -14.25 1.40 4.18
C ARG A 85 -15.74 1.11 4.17
N SER A 86 -16.42 1.31 5.32
CA SER A 86 -17.87 1.15 5.41
C SER A 86 -18.63 2.22 4.62
N GLY A 87 -19.64 1.79 3.86
CA GLY A 87 -20.60 2.65 3.14
C GLY A 87 -20.28 2.89 1.66
N PRO A 88 -21.25 3.41 0.87
CA PRO A 88 -21.02 3.75 -0.53
C PRO A 88 -20.01 4.90 -0.65
N VAL A 89 -19.04 4.77 -1.56
CA VAL A 89 -17.98 5.78 -1.77
C VAL A 89 -17.97 6.21 -3.23
N ASN A 90 -18.28 7.48 -3.50
CA ASN A 90 -18.17 8.02 -4.86
C ASN A 90 -16.71 8.34 -5.21
N PHE A 91 -16.41 8.48 -6.50
CA PHE A 91 -15.07 8.81 -6.97
C PHE A 91 -14.49 10.07 -6.29
N ARG A 92 -15.32 11.10 -6.11
CA ARG A 92 -14.91 12.38 -5.49
C ARG A 92 -14.49 12.24 -4.04
N ASP A 93 -15.10 11.30 -3.32
CA ASP A 93 -14.90 11.07 -1.89
C ASP A 93 -13.64 10.22 -1.60
N ILE A 94 -13.00 9.69 -2.65
CA ILE A 94 -11.77 8.92 -2.54
C ILE A 94 -10.61 9.84 -2.20
N ASN A 95 -9.89 9.49 -1.14
CA ASN A 95 -8.78 10.28 -0.64
C ASN A 95 -7.44 9.59 -0.88
N TRP A 96 -6.38 10.40 -0.90
CA TRP A 96 -5.01 9.91 -0.90
C TRP A 96 -4.77 8.98 0.30
N GLY A 97 -4.04 7.89 0.06
CA GLY A 97 -3.74 6.88 1.07
C GLY A 97 -4.89 5.93 1.41
N GLU A 98 -6.06 6.07 0.79
CA GLU A 98 -7.10 5.06 0.91
C GLU A 98 -6.69 3.77 0.21
N ARG A 99 -7.15 2.65 0.77
CA ARG A 99 -6.89 1.32 0.23
C ARG A 99 -8.12 0.85 -0.52
N LEU A 100 -7.87 0.31 -1.71
CA LEU A 100 -8.89 -0.33 -2.52
C LEU A 100 -8.47 -1.76 -2.81
N GLN A 101 -9.46 -2.61 -3.02
CA GLN A 101 -9.26 -3.98 -3.44
C GLN A 101 -9.89 -4.22 -4.80
N ALA A 102 -9.15 -4.89 -5.68
CA ALA A 102 -9.66 -5.37 -6.95
C ALA A 102 -10.67 -6.50 -6.73
N VAL A 103 -11.87 -6.32 -7.27
CA VAL A 103 -12.98 -7.30 -7.21
C VAL A 103 -12.85 -8.33 -8.34
N SER A 104 -11.97 -8.07 -9.32
CA SER A 104 -11.89 -8.76 -10.59
C SER A 104 -10.61 -8.38 -11.35
N GLY A 105 -10.29 -9.15 -12.40
CA GLY A 105 -9.22 -8.88 -13.36
C GLY A 105 -9.33 -7.49 -13.98
N LYS A 106 -8.37 -6.59 -13.66
CA LYS A 106 -8.39 -5.21 -14.17
C LYS A 106 -7.06 -4.74 -14.71
N GLU A 107 -7.14 -4.14 -15.88
CA GLU A 107 -5.97 -3.57 -16.56
C GLU A 107 -5.44 -2.38 -15.78
N PHE A 108 -4.20 -2.53 -15.35
CA PHE A 108 -3.38 -1.48 -14.78
C PHE A 108 -2.63 -0.78 -15.90
N ARG A 109 -2.78 0.54 -16.01
CA ARG A 109 -2.33 1.31 -17.19
C ARG A 109 -1.32 2.38 -16.83
N GLU A 110 -0.49 2.75 -17.79
CA GLU A 110 0.53 3.79 -17.61
C GLU A 110 -0.09 5.21 -17.53
N THR A 111 -1.23 5.42 -18.20
CA THR A 111 -1.91 6.72 -18.27
C THR A 111 -3.40 6.59 -17.95
N ALA A 112 -4.04 7.71 -17.58
CA ALA A 112 -5.47 7.82 -17.29
C ALA A 112 -6.35 7.74 -18.55
N SER A 113 -6.14 6.73 -19.39
CA SER A 113 -6.84 6.56 -20.65
C SER A 113 -7.23 5.10 -20.90
N PRO A 114 -8.44 4.81 -21.44
CA PRO A 114 -8.80 3.48 -21.90
C PRO A 114 -7.89 2.94 -23.02
N THR A 115 -7.16 3.81 -23.71
CA THR A 115 -6.21 3.45 -24.76
C THR A 115 -4.75 3.51 -24.28
N GLY A 116 -4.52 3.88 -23.01
CA GLY A 116 -3.18 3.92 -22.43
C GLY A 116 -2.53 2.54 -22.42
N ARG A 117 -1.20 2.46 -22.47
CA ARG A 117 -0.50 1.17 -22.45
C ARG A 117 -0.86 0.36 -21.20
N GLN A 118 -1.33 -0.87 -21.38
CA GLN A 118 -1.51 -1.81 -20.27
C GLN A 118 -0.13 -2.26 -19.78
N MET A 119 0.09 -2.14 -18.47
CA MET A 119 1.31 -2.60 -17.81
C MET A 119 1.13 -4.04 -17.33
N PHE A 120 0.04 -4.32 -16.61
CA PHE A 120 -0.32 -5.64 -16.11
C PHE A 120 -1.81 -5.68 -15.74
N GLU A 121 -2.30 -6.81 -15.26
CA GLU A 121 -3.66 -7.00 -14.77
C GLU A 121 -3.65 -7.22 -13.25
N LEU A 122 -4.48 -6.48 -12.52
CA LEU A 122 -4.77 -6.71 -11.10
C LEU A 122 -5.71 -7.90 -10.99
N ASN A 123 -5.32 -8.90 -10.22
CA ASN A 123 -6.16 -10.04 -9.94
C ASN A 123 -7.21 -9.70 -8.88
N LYS A 124 -8.30 -10.47 -8.86
CA LYS A 124 -9.27 -10.40 -7.77
C LYS A 124 -8.57 -10.63 -6.43
N GLY A 125 -8.78 -9.70 -5.51
CA GLY A 125 -8.19 -9.70 -4.18
C GLY A 125 -6.94 -8.84 -4.06
N ASP A 126 -6.33 -8.40 -5.16
CA ASP A 126 -5.15 -7.52 -5.10
C ASP A 126 -5.51 -6.17 -4.48
N CYS A 127 -4.64 -5.66 -3.61
CA CYS A 127 -4.83 -4.37 -2.98
C CYS A 127 -3.99 -3.30 -3.65
N VAL A 128 -4.55 -2.10 -3.67
CA VAL A 128 -3.86 -0.90 -4.13
C VAL A 128 -4.08 0.23 -3.12
N VAL A 129 -3.16 1.19 -3.10
CA VAL A 129 -3.30 2.42 -2.34
C VAL A 129 -3.42 3.60 -3.29
N VAL A 130 -4.29 4.56 -2.98
CA VAL A 130 -4.46 5.77 -3.79
C VAL A 130 -3.27 6.69 -3.60
N LEU A 131 -2.58 6.96 -4.69
CA LEU A 131 -1.52 7.96 -4.79
C LEU A 131 -2.03 9.29 -5.33
N GLY A 132 -3.16 9.29 -6.04
CA GLY A 132 -3.78 10.49 -6.57
C GLY A 132 -5.05 10.20 -7.36
N LYS A 133 -5.74 11.27 -7.75
CA LYS A 133 -6.92 11.21 -8.63
C LYS A 133 -6.52 11.77 -10.00
N GLY A 134 -6.85 11.03 -11.05
CA GLY A 134 -6.86 11.55 -12.41
C GLY A 134 -8.22 12.15 -12.74
N ASP A 135 -8.59 12.09 -14.01
CA ASP A 135 -9.84 12.70 -14.49
C ASP A 135 -11.08 11.89 -14.05
N GLU A 136 -12.06 12.63 -13.53
CA GLU A 136 -13.41 12.12 -13.34
C GLU A 136 -14.05 11.89 -14.72
N VAL A 137 -14.68 10.73 -14.90
CA VAL A 137 -15.41 10.42 -16.12
C VAL A 137 -16.88 10.70 -15.86
N THR A 138 -17.40 11.75 -16.48
CA THR A 138 -18.81 12.17 -16.36
C THR A 138 -19.68 11.69 -17.52
N ASP A 139 -19.07 11.18 -18.58
CA ASP A 139 -19.75 10.68 -19.77
C ASP A 139 -20.54 9.39 -19.46
N PRO A 140 -21.87 9.39 -19.61
CA PRO A 140 -22.73 8.23 -19.35
C PRO A 140 -22.35 6.97 -20.15
N GLU A 141 -21.88 7.13 -21.39
CA GLU A 141 -21.48 5.99 -22.22
C GLU A 141 -20.20 5.33 -21.67
N ARG A 142 -19.26 6.14 -21.19
CA ARG A 142 -18.01 5.67 -20.59
C ARG A 142 -18.21 5.11 -19.18
N LEU A 143 -19.22 5.60 -18.46
CA LEU A 143 -19.58 5.10 -17.15
C LEU A 143 -20.17 3.68 -17.19
N LYS A 144 -20.72 3.22 -18.32
CA LYS A 144 -21.25 1.86 -18.51
C LYS A 144 -22.15 1.40 -17.34
N GLY A 145 -23.02 2.29 -16.87
CA GLY A 145 -23.93 2.02 -15.74
C GLY A 145 -23.35 2.28 -14.34
N ALA A 146 -22.14 2.85 -14.23
CA ALA A 146 -21.65 3.47 -13.01
C ALA A 146 -22.36 4.82 -12.76
N ALA A 147 -22.69 5.11 -11.51
CA ALA A 147 -23.18 6.40 -11.06
C ALA A 147 -22.04 7.42 -10.91
N SER A 148 -20.83 6.96 -10.58
CA SER A 148 -19.64 7.79 -10.43
C SER A 148 -18.40 6.97 -10.77
N GLY A 149 -17.46 7.54 -11.51
CA GLY A 149 -16.24 6.85 -11.90
C GLY A 149 -15.18 7.78 -12.45
N GLY A 150 -13.95 7.30 -12.53
CA GLY A 150 -12.79 8.07 -12.95
C GLY A 150 -11.50 7.28 -12.81
N TRP A 151 -10.40 7.87 -13.27
CA TRP A 151 -9.09 7.24 -13.15
C TRP A 151 -8.46 7.55 -11.81
N LEU A 152 -8.01 6.52 -11.10
CA LEU A 152 -7.21 6.66 -9.89
C LEU A 152 -5.76 6.34 -10.21
N TYR A 153 -4.85 7.21 -9.77
CA TYR A 153 -3.44 6.87 -9.74
C TYR A 153 -3.18 6.12 -8.43
N VAL A 154 -2.73 4.87 -8.56
CA VAL A 154 -2.62 3.93 -7.45
C VAL A 154 -1.28 3.21 -7.49
N ALA A 155 -0.86 2.65 -6.36
CA ALA A 155 0.24 1.70 -6.30
C ALA A 155 -0.20 0.39 -5.68
N THR A 156 0.30 -0.73 -6.21
CA THR A 156 0.04 -2.06 -5.65
C THR A 156 0.61 -2.18 -4.25
N THR A 157 -0.12 -2.86 -3.38
CA THR A 157 0.27 -3.07 -1.99
C THR A 157 -0.28 -4.40 -1.50
N ALA A 158 0.33 -4.95 -0.44
CA ALA A 158 -0.25 -6.11 0.22
C ALA A 158 -1.57 -5.72 0.89
N CYS A 159 -2.60 -6.55 0.72
CA CYS A 159 -3.76 -6.49 1.59
C CYS A 159 -3.28 -6.85 3.00
N GLY A 160 -3.11 -5.85 3.87
CA GLY A 160 -2.65 -6.09 5.24
C GLY A 160 -3.48 -7.18 5.93
N LEU A 161 -2.85 -7.93 6.84
CA LEU A 161 -3.46 -9.03 7.60
C LEU A 161 -4.67 -8.62 8.49
N PHE A 162 -4.90 -7.32 8.68
CA PHE A 162 -5.93 -6.79 9.57
C PHE A 162 -7.00 -6.08 8.74
N LYS A 163 -8.17 -6.73 8.66
CA LYS A 163 -9.45 -6.18 8.18
C LYS A 163 -10.18 -5.50 9.33
#